data_AF-A0A0Q7DQU0-F1
#
_entry.id   AF-A0A0Q7DQU0-F1
#
_cell.length_a   1.000
_cell.length_b   1.000
_cell.length_c   1.000
_cell.angle_alpha   90.00
_cell.angle_beta   90.00
_cell.angle_gamma   90.00
#
_symmetry.space_group_name_H-M   'P 1'
#
loop_
_entity.id
_entity.type
_entity.pdbx_description
1 polymer ?
#
loop_
_entity_poly.entity_id
_entity_poly.type
_entity_poly.pdbx_seq_one_letter_code
_entity_poly.pdbx_strand_id
1 'polypeptide(L)'
;MAFMTAADFDEFDRLRPQKLEPMKAFRAFRRLVRDKEDTAQVFEIMRALSGRSIRRGYYRMLDTMEGGRQAFLRTELAHKLDDPVWLARFKPGTVGAVYREFREARGFTAEGLADEARKVAPMTDAQHPVIWYSRRIRDIHDVWHVLTGYGTDALGEACVVAFSYAQTRNLGFAFIGWGAAREIQREDPAVPARRAVWQAWRNGRAARWLPGLDYEALFAEPLETARARLRIRPATVYEAVPEARRAALKLRA
;
A
#
# COMPACT_ATOMS: atom_id res chain seq x y z
N MET A 1 -16.42 -2.52 28.30
CA MET A 1 -15.47 -2.32 27.18
C MET A 1 -15.12 -0.85 27.15
N ALA A 2 -13.99 -0.47 27.73
CA ALA A 2 -13.58 0.93 27.78
C ALA A 2 -13.10 1.36 26.39
N PHE A 3 -13.81 2.31 25.78
CA PHE A 3 -13.27 3.10 24.68
C PHE A 3 -12.10 3.91 25.26
N MET A 4 -10.87 3.62 24.83
CA MET A 4 -9.74 4.52 25.04
C MET A 4 -10.05 5.80 24.26
N THR A 5 -10.69 6.74 24.94
CA THR A 5 -10.90 8.10 24.46
C THR A 5 -9.58 8.87 24.61
N ALA A 6 -9.42 9.91 23.81
CA ALA A 6 -8.16 10.63 23.63
C ALA A 6 -7.45 10.99 24.96
N ALA A 7 -6.13 10.74 25.00
CA ALA A 7 -5.15 11.25 25.98
C ALA A 7 -4.70 10.37 27.17
N ASP A 8 -4.73 9.04 27.09
CA ASP A 8 -3.94 8.18 27.99
C ASP A 8 -2.53 7.92 27.43
N PHE A 9 -1.75 8.99 27.20
CA PHE A 9 -0.30 8.86 27.10
C PHE A 9 0.27 9.51 28.36
N ASP A 10 1.04 8.77 29.16
CA ASP A 10 1.76 9.36 30.29
C ASP A 10 2.60 10.54 29.78
N GLU A 11 2.76 11.58 30.60
CA GLU A 11 3.25 12.93 30.23
C GLU A 11 4.58 12.96 29.43
N PHE A 12 5.34 11.85 29.39
CA PHE A 12 6.65 11.76 28.75
C PHE A 12 6.85 10.53 27.84
N ASP A 13 5.78 9.86 27.41
CA ASP A 13 5.90 8.68 26.56
C ASP A 13 6.47 9.02 25.17
N ARG A 14 7.65 8.47 24.88
CA ARG A 14 8.33 8.68 23.59
C ARG A 14 7.84 7.68 22.55
N LEU A 15 7.42 8.16 21.38
CA LEU A 15 7.20 7.29 20.23
C LEU A 15 8.52 6.62 19.81
N ARG A 16 8.66 5.33 20.13
CA ARG A 16 9.80 4.51 19.73
C ARG A 16 9.53 3.87 18.37
N PRO A 17 10.48 3.93 17.42
CA PRO A 17 10.38 3.14 16.20
C PRO A 17 10.24 1.66 16.52
N GLN A 18 9.43 0.97 15.72
CA GLN A 18 9.33 -0.47 15.77
C GLN A 18 10.71 -1.10 15.59
N LYS A 19 11.07 -2.05 16.47
CA LYS A 19 12.28 -2.85 16.28
C LYS A 19 12.02 -3.86 15.15
N LEU A 20 13.05 -4.18 14.38
CA LEU A 20 12.92 -5.21 13.34
C LEU A 20 12.75 -6.58 14.01
N GLU A 21 11.70 -7.29 13.63
CA GLU A 21 11.33 -8.61 14.15
C GLU A 21 11.28 -9.64 12.99
N PRO A 22 12.42 -9.94 12.33
CA PRO A 22 12.43 -10.76 11.11
C PRO A 22 11.87 -12.17 11.32
N MET A 23 12.08 -12.77 12.49
CA MET A 23 11.50 -14.08 12.83
C MET A 23 9.98 -14.03 12.93
N LYS A 24 9.42 -12.94 13.45
CA LYS A 24 7.96 -12.75 13.54
C LYS A 24 7.37 -12.59 12.14
N ALA A 25 8.01 -11.77 11.31
CA ALA A 25 7.64 -11.60 9.90
C ALA A 25 7.70 -12.91 9.13
N PHE A 26 8.75 -13.72 9.29
CA PHE A 26 8.86 -15.02 8.63
C PHE A 26 7.75 -15.99 9.06
N ARG A 27 7.42 -16.05 10.36
CA ARG A 27 6.31 -16.89 10.85
C ARG A 27 4.96 -16.42 10.31
N ALA A 28 4.72 -15.11 10.28
CA ALA A 28 3.51 -14.52 9.71
C ALA A 28 3.39 -14.82 8.21
N PHE A 29 4.49 -14.73 7.47
CA PHE A 29 4.51 -15.08 6.05
C PHE A 29 4.23 -16.56 5.79
N ARG A 30 4.77 -17.47 6.62
CA ARG A 30 4.40 -18.90 6.52
C ARG A 30 2.92 -19.16 6.76
N ARG A 31 2.28 -18.39 7.65
CA ARG A 31 0.82 -18.45 7.84
C ARG A 31 0.09 -17.90 6.63
N LEU A 32 0.50 -16.75 6.11
CA LEU A 32 -0.08 -16.13 4.91
C LEU A 32 0.00 -17.03 3.66
N VAL A 33 1.11 -17.76 3.51
CA VAL A 33 1.27 -18.73 2.39
C VAL A 33 0.31 -19.91 2.54
N ARG A 34 0.03 -20.34 3.78
CA ARG A 34 -0.91 -21.43 4.09
C ARG A 34 -2.37 -20.98 3.97
N ASP A 35 -2.66 -19.76 4.39
CA ASP A 35 -3.98 -19.13 4.34
C ASP A 35 -3.83 -17.68 3.85
N LYS A 36 -4.30 -17.42 2.63
CA LYS A 36 -4.12 -16.15 1.94
C LYS A 36 -5.20 -15.14 2.29
N GLU A 37 -6.30 -15.61 2.86
CA GLU A 37 -7.40 -14.76 3.29
C GLU A 37 -7.10 -14.16 4.68
N ASP A 38 -6.05 -14.64 5.37
CA ASP A 38 -5.54 -14.05 6.62
C ASP A 38 -4.73 -12.76 6.36
N THR A 39 -5.45 -11.71 5.96
CA THR A 39 -4.92 -10.37 5.69
C THR A 39 -4.21 -9.75 6.89
N ALA A 40 -4.55 -10.16 8.12
CA ALA A 40 -3.87 -9.68 9.33
C ALA A 40 -2.37 -10.06 9.32
N GLN A 41 -1.98 -11.17 8.68
CA GLN A 41 -0.55 -11.52 8.57
C GLN A 41 0.23 -10.52 7.70
N VAL A 42 -0.40 -9.92 6.68
CA VAL A 42 0.23 -8.86 5.88
C VAL A 42 0.60 -7.69 6.79
N PHE A 43 -0.34 -7.23 7.62
CA PHE A 43 -0.09 -6.13 8.56
C PHE A 43 0.96 -6.49 9.62
N GLU A 44 0.98 -7.74 10.10
CA GLU A 44 2.02 -8.21 11.03
C GLU A 44 3.42 -8.17 10.41
N ILE A 45 3.56 -8.65 9.16
CA ILE A 45 4.83 -8.57 8.42
C ILE A 45 5.26 -7.11 8.22
N MET A 46 4.32 -6.26 7.79
CA MET A 46 4.54 -4.85 7.52
C MET A 46 4.98 -4.08 8.77
N ARG A 47 4.36 -4.37 9.92
CA ARG A 47 4.76 -3.83 11.22
C ARG A 47 6.15 -4.35 11.61
N ALA A 48 6.32 -5.68 11.66
CA ALA A 48 7.55 -6.34 12.13
C ALA A 48 8.80 -5.89 11.36
N LEU A 49 8.66 -5.48 10.10
CA LEU A 49 9.76 -5.04 9.24
C LEU A 49 9.77 -3.53 8.95
N SER A 50 8.91 -2.75 9.60
CA SER A 50 8.81 -1.31 9.38
C SER A 50 10.05 -0.54 9.87
N GLY A 51 10.64 -0.93 11.00
CA GLY A 51 11.82 -0.26 11.53
C GLY A 51 11.60 1.25 11.72
N ARG A 52 12.50 2.06 11.14
CA ARG A 52 12.40 3.53 11.11
C ARG A 52 11.72 4.08 9.84
N SER A 53 11.18 3.22 8.96
CA SER A 53 10.65 3.65 7.66
C SER A 53 9.49 4.64 7.77
N ILE A 54 8.51 4.36 8.65
CA ILE A 54 7.34 5.21 8.85
C ILE A 54 7.74 6.62 9.31
N ARG A 55 8.59 6.72 10.34
CA ARG A 55 9.11 8.01 10.82
C ARG A 55 9.89 8.76 9.74
N ARG A 56 10.77 8.08 8.99
CA ARG A 56 11.51 8.69 7.88
C ARG A 56 10.59 9.18 6.77
N GLY A 57 9.54 8.43 6.47
CA GLY A 57 8.53 8.80 5.49
C GLY A 57 7.76 10.05 5.92
N TYR A 58 7.31 10.10 7.17
CA TYR A 58 6.68 11.30 7.71
C TYR A 58 7.61 12.52 7.67
N TYR A 59 8.89 12.38 8.06
CA TYR A 59 9.84 13.50 7.95
C TYR A 59 10.04 13.96 6.52
N ARG A 60 10.16 13.01 5.57
CA ARG A 60 10.24 13.33 4.14
C ARG A 60 8.99 14.07 3.63
N MET A 61 7.82 13.80 4.20
CA MET A 61 6.60 14.53 3.85
C MET A 61 6.71 16.03 4.17
N LEU A 62 7.38 16.37 5.26
CA LEU A 62 7.59 17.76 5.69
C LEU A 62 8.60 18.52 4.82
N ASP A 63 9.39 17.84 4.00
CA ASP A 63 10.41 18.46 3.14
C ASP A 63 9.82 19.28 1.97
N THR A 64 8.52 19.19 1.72
CA THR A 64 7.85 19.88 0.60
C THR A 64 6.63 20.67 1.08
N MET A 65 6.28 21.75 0.39
CA MET A 65 5.08 22.55 0.73
C MET A 65 3.79 21.74 0.63
N GLU A 66 3.65 20.93 -0.43
CA GLU A 66 2.49 20.05 -0.62
C GLU A 66 2.41 19.02 0.50
N GLY A 67 3.48 18.24 0.74
CA GLY A 67 3.50 17.23 1.79
C GLY A 67 3.33 17.82 3.19
N GLY A 68 3.97 18.95 3.49
CA GLY A 68 3.80 19.68 4.76
C GLY A 68 2.35 20.13 4.97
N ARG A 69 1.68 20.62 3.93
CA ARG A 69 0.24 20.92 3.96
C ARG A 69 -0.58 19.67 4.25
N GLN A 70 -0.30 18.54 3.59
CA GLN A 70 -1.00 17.28 3.86
C GLN A 70 -0.79 16.81 5.31
N ALA A 71 0.42 16.94 5.83
CA ALA A 71 0.74 16.62 7.22
C ALA A 71 0.09 17.57 8.24
N PHE A 72 -0.17 18.83 7.87
CA PHE A 72 -0.94 19.77 8.69
C PHE A 72 -2.44 19.42 8.70
N LEU A 73 -3.01 19.16 7.52
CA LEU A 73 -4.44 18.84 7.35
C LEU A 73 -4.80 17.50 7.99
N ARG A 74 -3.89 16.51 7.94
CA ARG A 74 -4.07 15.17 8.53
C ARG A 74 -5.36 14.48 8.10
N THR A 75 -5.79 14.72 6.86
CA THR A 75 -6.98 14.07 6.30
C THR A 75 -6.85 12.55 6.42
N GLU A 76 -7.83 11.90 7.04
CA GLU A 76 -7.97 10.44 7.06
C GLU A 76 -8.56 10.02 5.71
N LEU A 77 -7.71 9.43 4.86
CA LEU A 77 -8.09 9.13 3.48
C LEU A 77 -9.07 7.96 3.38
N ALA A 78 -9.01 7.00 4.30
CA ALA A 78 -9.95 5.87 4.35
C ALA A 78 -11.42 6.32 4.19
N HIS A 79 -11.84 7.35 4.93
CA HIS A 79 -13.21 7.86 4.86
C HIS A 79 -13.59 8.40 3.47
N LYS A 80 -12.66 9.08 2.78
CA LYS A 80 -12.89 9.61 1.44
C LYS A 80 -12.90 8.51 0.39
N LEU A 81 -11.95 7.59 0.49
CA LEU A 81 -11.82 6.46 -0.44
C LEU A 81 -12.99 5.49 -0.38
N ASP A 82 -13.76 5.50 0.71
CA ASP A 82 -14.99 4.74 0.85
C ASP A 82 -16.29 5.54 0.66
N ASP A 83 -16.22 6.88 0.49
CA ASP A 83 -17.39 7.72 0.30
C ASP A 83 -17.89 7.65 -1.17
N PRO A 84 -19.04 6.99 -1.43
CA PRO A 84 -19.57 6.85 -2.78
C PRO A 84 -19.99 8.20 -3.37
N VAL A 85 -20.42 9.16 -2.55
CA VAL A 85 -20.83 10.50 -2.99
C VAL A 85 -19.60 11.32 -3.39
N TRP A 86 -18.47 11.16 -2.70
CA TRP A 86 -17.22 11.78 -3.10
C TRP A 86 -16.67 11.16 -4.40
N LEU A 87 -16.65 9.83 -4.49
CA LEU A 87 -16.17 9.10 -5.66
C LEU A 87 -17.01 9.34 -6.93
N ALA A 88 -18.32 9.53 -6.79
CA ALA A 88 -19.23 9.80 -7.92
C ALA A 88 -18.96 11.14 -8.62
N ARG A 89 -18.22 12.07 -7.98
CA ARG A 89 -17.94 13.41 -8.53
C ARG A 89 -16.89 13.39 -9.65
N PHE A 90 -16.08 12.34 -9.72
CA PHE A 90 -14.97 12.26 -10.65
C PHE A 90 -15.42 11.82 -12.04
N LYS A 91 -15.05 12.63 -13.04
CA LYS A 91 -15.38 12.41 -14.46
C LYS A 91 -14.67 11.15 -15.00
N PRO A 92 -15.25 10.47 -16.01
CA PRO A 92 -14.60 9.32 -16.65
C PRO A 92 -13.16 9.63 -17.11
N GLY A 93 -12.26 8.67 -16.92
CA GLY A 93 -10.85 8.79 -17.30
C GLY A 93 -9.94 9.52 -16.30
N THR A 94 -10.49 10.07 -15.21
CA THR A 94 -9.65 10.58 -14.09
C THR A 94 -9.22 9.45 -13.16
N VAL A 95 -8.17 9.70 -12.36
CA VAL A 95 -7.69 8.75 -11.34
C VAL A 95 -8.83 8.32 -10.41
N GLY A 96 -9.68 9.25 -9.98
CA GLY A 96 -10.79 8.95 -9.07
C GLY A 96 -11.89 8.10 -9.71
N ALA A 97 -12.21 8.30 -11.00
CA ALA A 97 -13.17 7.45 -11.68
C ALA A 97 -12.67 6.02 -11.86
N VAL A 98 -11.40 5.86 -12.24
CA VAL A 98 -10.78 4.52 -12.38
C VAL A 98 -10.62 3.85 -11.01
N TYR A 99 -10.35 4.62 -9.94
CA TYR A 99 -10.33 4.08 -8.58
C TYR A 99 -11.70 3.59 -8.10
N ARG A 100 -12.78 4.33 -8.43
CA ARG A 100 -14.15 3.89 -8.13
C ARG A 100 -14.45 2.53 -8.77
N GLU A 101 -14.16 2.38 -10.07
CA GLU A 101 -14.34 1.11 -10.80
C GLU A 101 -13.47 -0.02 -10.20
N PHE A 102 -12.21 0.29 -9.88
CA PHE A 102 -11.30 -0.66 -9.21
C PHE A 102 -11.85 -1.15 -7.86
N ARG A 103 -12.37 -0.24 -7.04
CA ARG A 103 -12.92 -0.56 -5.71
C ARG A 103 -14.17 -1.44 -5.83
N GLU A 104 -15.07 -1.12 -6.74
CA GLU A 104 -16.30 -1.90 -6.99
C GLU A 104 -15.97 -3.33 -7.43
N ALA A 105 -14.95 -3.51 -8.27
CA ALA A 105 -14.52 -4.84 -8.72
C ALA A 105 -13.80 -5.66 -7.64
N ARG A 106 -13.05 -5.00 -6.73
CA ARG A 106 -12.23 -5.67 -5.69
C ARG A 106 -13.06 -6.24 -4.54
N GLY A 107 -14.18 -5.61 -4.19
CA GLY A 107 -15.04 -6.04 -3.08
C GLY A 107 -14.49 -5.80 -1.67
N PHE A 108 -13.37 -5.06 -1.53
CA PHE A 108 -12.80 -4.63 -0.24
C PHE A 108 -12.82 -3.10 -0.11
N THR A 109 -13.04 -2.61 1.10
CA THR A 109 -13.09 -1.18 1.45
C THR A 109 -11.82 -0.72 2.16
N ALA A 110 -11.51 0.57 2.09
CA ALA A 110 -10.35 1.13 2.80
C ALA A 110 -10.51 0.99 4.33
N GLU A 111 -11.74 1.09 4.84
CA GLU A 111 -12.08 0.84 6.23
C GLU A 111 -11.89 -0.62 6.62
N GLY A 112 -12.25 -1.58 5.77
CA GLY A 112 -12.00 -3.00 6.03
C GLY A 112 -10.50 -3.29 6.20
N LEU A 113 -9.63 -2.67 5.40
CA LEU A 113 -8.19 -2.73 5.61
C LEU A 113 -7.75 -2.05 6.92
N ALA A 114 -8.47 -1.02 7.36
CA ALA A 114 -8.22 -0.37 8.65
C ALA A 114 -8.57 -1.26 9.84
N ASP A 115 -9.70 -1.96 9.78
CA ASP A 115 -10.12 -2.98 10.75
C ASP A 115 -9.04 -4.06 10.92
N GLU A 116 -8.51 -4.61 9.81
CA GLU A 116 -7.47 -5.64 9.84
C GLU A 116 -6.16 -5.13 10.48
N ALA A 117 -5.79 -3.88 10.22
CA ALA A 117 -4.62 -3.26 10.84
C ALA A 117 -4.79 -3.12 12.37
N ARG A 118 -5.99 -2.74 12.83
CA ARG A 118 -6.33 -2.58 14.25
C ARG A 118 -6.17 -3.88 15.05
N LYS A 119 -6.44 -5.04 14.43
CA LYS A 119 -6.24 -6.36 15.07
C LYS A 119 -4.78 -6.64 15.46
N VAL A 120 -3.83 -6.04 14.76
CA VAL A 120 -2.40 -6.34 14.90
C VAL A 120 -1.65 -5.30 15.74
N ALA A 121 -2.07 -4.04 15.66
CA ALA A 121 -1.39 -2.92 16.30
C ALA A 121 -2.38 -2.07 17.14
N PRO A 122 -2.36 -2.21 18.47
CA PRO A 122 -3.29 -1.50 19.36
C PRO A 122 -3.18 0.03 19.29
N MET A 123 -2.02 0.57 18.90
CA MET A 123 -1.81 2.02 18.76
C MET A 123 -2.09 2.54 17.33
N THR A 124 -2.73 1.75 16.46
CA THR A 124 -2.97 2.14 15.06
C THR A 124 -3.78 3.43 14.93
N ASP A 125 -4.65 3.72 15.90
CA ASP A 125 -5.53 4.89 15.89
C ASP A 125 -5.06 6.01 16.81
N ALA A 126 -3.89 5.83 17.45
CA ALA A 126 -3.30 6.88 18.26
C ALA A 126 -3.14 8.17 17.44
N GLN A 127 -3.51 9.29 18.06
CA GLN A 127 -3.48 10.62 17.45
C GLN A 127 -2.06 11.19 17.43
N HIS A 128 -1.18 10.57 16.66
CA HIS A 128 0.21 10.99 16.47
C HIS A 128 0.52 11.13 14.98
N PRO A 129 1.20 12.21 14.52
CA PRO A 129 1.41 12.44 13.08
C PRO A 129 2.15 11.32 12.33
N VAL A 130 3.17 10.72 12.97
CA VAL A 130 3.86 9.53 12.42
C VAL A 130 2.93 8.32 12.29
N ILE A 131 1.95 8.17 13.18
CA ILE A 131 0.97 7.06 13.14
C ILE A 131 -0.07 7.36 12.06
N TRP A 132 -0.56 8.60 11.96
CA TRP A 132 -1.37 9.06 10.82
C TRP A 132 -0.68 8.77 9.48
N TYR A 133 0.62 9.03 9.36
CA TYR A 133 1.36 8.71 8.14
C TYR A 133 1.33 7.21 7.81
N SER A 134 1.37 6.31 8.80
CA SER A 134 1.22 4.87 8.53
C SER A 134 -0.17 4.51 8.02
N ARG A 135 -1.24 5.10 8.57
CA ARG A 135 -2.61 4.93 8.05
C ARG A 135 -2.71 5.47 6.62
N ARG A 136 -2.15 6.65 6.35
CA ARG A 136 -2.09 7.21 4.99
C ARG A 136 -1.41 6.27 4.00
N ILE A 137 -0.28 5.64 4.36
CA ILE A 137 0.40 4.68 3.48
C ILE A 137 -0.47 3.46 3.18
N ARG A 138 -1.20 2.94 4.17
CA ARG A 138 -2.17 1.86 3.97
C ARG A 138 -3.26 2.31 3.00
N ASP A 139 -3.87 3.46 3.24
CA ASP A 139 -5.03 3.93 2.48
C ASP A 139 -4.69 4.20 1.00
N ILE A 140 -3.53 4.81 0.72
CA ILE A 140 -3.14 5.14 -0.65
C ILE A 140 -2.57 3.95 -1.43
N HIS A 141 -2.29 2.82 -0.78
CA HIS A 141 -1.77 1.63 -1.43
C HIS A 141 -2.66 1.20 -2.60
N ASP A 142 -3.97 1.20 -2.38
CA ASP A 142 -4.92 0.74 -3.39
C ASP A 142 -5.01 1.70 -4.57
N VAL A 143 -4.77 2.99 -4.33
CA VAL A 143 -4.62 3.96 -5.41
C VAL A 143 -3.38 3.68 -6.26
N TRP A 144 -2.34 3.06 -5.69
CA TRP A 144 -1.14 2.71 -6.45
C TRP A 144 -1.39 1.60 -7.47
N HIS A 145 -2.36 0.70 -7.26
CA HIS A 145 -2.80 -0.24 -8.31
C HIS A 145 -3.30 0.52 -9.54
N VAL A 146 -4.19 1.49 -9.34
CA VAL A 146 -4.73 2.34 -10.42
C VAL A 146 -3.62 3.11 -11.13
N LEU A 147 -2.77 3.80 -10.35
CA LEU A 147 -1.71 4.63 -10.92
C LEU A 147 -0.69 3.80 -11.72
N THR A 148 -0.37 2.58 -11.28
CA THR A 148 0.66 1.74 -11.91
C THR A 148 0.13 0.78 -12.95
N GLY A 149 -1.16 0.46 -12.93
CA GLY A 149 -1.78 -0.55 -13.80
C GLY A 149 -1.59 -1.99 -13.31
N TYR A 150 -0.99 -2.21 -12.13
CA TYR A 150 -0.95 -3.54 -11.52
C TYR A 150 -2.34 -3.89 -10.97
N GLY A 151 -2.94 -4.98 -11.42
CA GLY A 151 -4.21 -5.50 -10.92
C GLY A 151 -4.09 -6.15 -9.54
N THR A 152 -5.19 -6.74 -9.08
CA THR A 152 -5.31 -7.40 -7.77
C THR A 152 -5.04 -8.90 -7.81
N ASP A 153 -4.64 -9.43 -8.97
CA ASP A 153 -4.14 -10.80 -9.08
C ASP A 153 -2.82 -10.97 -8.32
N ALA A 154 -2.46 -12.22 -8.02
CA ALA A 154 -1.26 -12.54 -7.25
C ALA A 154 0.02 -11.85 -7.76
N LEU A 155 0.21 -11.77 -9.09
CA LEU A 155 1.38 -11.15 -9.68
C LEU A 155 1.29 -9.62 -9.60
N GLY A 156 0.10 -9.06 -9.82
CA GLY A 156 -0.19 -7.64 -9.68
C GLY A 156 0.08 -7.12 -8.27
N GLU A 157 -0.43 -7.84 -7.26
CA GLU A 157 -0.16 -7.56 -5.84
C GLU A 157 1.34 -7.62 -5.52
N ALA A 158 2.04 -8.65 -5.99
CA ALA A 158 3.49 -8.76 -5.80
C ALA A 158 4.24 -7.55 -6.43
N CYS A 159 3.77 -7.08 -7.58
CA CYS A 159 4.34 -5.93 -8.28
C CYS A 159 4.07 -4.61 -7.54
N VAL A 160 2.82 -4.32 -7.15
CA VAL A 160 2.50 -3.07 -6.44
C VAL A 160 3.20 -3.00 -5.09
N VAL A 161 3.35 -4.13 -4.41
CA VAL A 161 4.09 -4.23 -3.15
C VAL A 161 5.58 -3.94 -3.37
N ALA A 162 6.17 -4.45 -4.45
CA ALA A 162 7.56 -4.13 -4.80
C ALA A 162 7.76 -2.66 -5.19
N PHE A 163 6.80 -2.06 -5.89
CA PHE A 163 6.74 -0.63 -6.15
C PHE A 163 6.66 0.17 -4.84
N SER A 164 5.81 -0.29 -3.91
CA SER A 164 5.61 0.30 -2.58
C SER A 164 6.87 0.33 -1.73
N TYR A 165 7.71 -0.71 -1.84
CA TYR A 165 9.02 -0.73 -1.18
C TYR A 165 9.91 0.42 -1.65
N ALA A 166 9.95 0.72 -2.95
CA ALA A 166 10.76 1.81 -3.49
C ALA A 166 10.30 3.19 -2.95
N GLN A 167 9.00 3.35 -2.72
CA GLN A 167 8.38 4.58 -2.25
C GLN A 167 8.54 4.80 -0.74
N THR A 168 8.45 3.73 0.06
CA THR A 168 8.37 3.82 1.53
C THR A 168 9.64 3.36 2.26
N ARG A 169 10.44 2.51 1.60
CA ARG A 169 11.56 1.76 2.21
C ARG A 169 11.18 0.94 3.44
N ASN A 170 9.92 0.53 3.56
CA ASN A 170 9.50 -0.47 4.55
C ASN A 170 9.92 -1.87 4.04
N LEU A 171 10.76 -2.57 4.80
CA LEU A 171 11.28 -3.89 4.41
C LEU A 171 10.18 -4.96 4.33
N GLY A 172 9.02 -4.75 4.97
CA GLY A 172 7.86 -5.63 4.85
C GLY A 172 7.38 -5.75 3.41
N PHE A 173 7.30 -4.62 2.70
CA PHE A 173 6.94 -4.63 1.27
C PHE A 173 7.96 -5.41 0.44
N ALA A 174 9.26 -5.21 0.69
CA ALA A 174 10.28 -5.98 -0.02
C ALA A 174 10.11 -7.49 0.24
N PHE A 175 9.93 -7.87 1.50
CA PHE A 175 9.81 -9.25 1.91
C PHE A 175 8.60 -9.95 1.28
N ILE A 176 7.43 -9.30 1.32
CA ILE A 176 6.20 -9.85 0.71
C ILE A 176 6.34 -9.92 -0.82
N GLY A 177 6.78 -8.84 -1.48
CA GLY A 177 6.88 -8.80 -2.94
C GLY A 177 7.83 -9.86 -3.49
N TRP A 178 9.01 -10.03 -2.89
CA TRP A 178 9.97 -11.07 -3.29
C TRP A 178 9.52 -12.48 -2.89
N GLY A 179 8.87 -12.64 -1.74
CA GLY A 179 8.28 -13.89 -1.29
C GLY A 179 7.19 -14.37 -2.26
N ALA A 180 6.23 -13.51 -2.59
CA ALA A 180 5.18 -13.78 -3.56
C ALA A 180 5.76 -14.09 -4.94
N ALA A 181 6.73 -13.32 -5.43
CA ALA A 181 7.40 -13.60 -6.71
C ALA A 181 8.04 -14.99 -6.73
N ARG A 182 8.63 -15.42 -5.61
CA ARG A 182 9.23 -16.75 -5.48
C ARG A 182 8.16 -17.84 -5.55
N GLU A 183 7.06 -17.70 -4.83
CA GLU A 183 6.00 -18.71 -4.84
C GLU A 183 5.28 -18.78 -6.20
N ILE A 184 5.01 -17.65 -6.86
CA ILE A 184 4.47 -17.61 -8.24
C ILE A 184 5.40 -18.35 -9.19
N GLN A 185 6.70 -18.07 -9.12
CA GLN A 185 7.69 -18.71 -10.00
C GLN A 185 7.78 -20.23 -9.78
N ARG A 186 7.47 -20.71 -8.57
CA ARG A 186 7.43 -22.14 -8.25
C ARG A 186 6.15 -22.80 -8.75
N GLU A 187 5.02 -22.10 -8.64
CA GLU A 187 3.74 -22.56 -9.15
C GLU A 187 3.70 -22.61 -10.68
N ASP A 188 4.19 -21.55 -11.33
CA ASP A 188 4.26 -21.46 -12.78
C ASP A 188 5.61 -20.90 -13.24
N PRO A 189 6.55 -21.77 -13.64
CA PRO A 189 7.89 -21.37 -14.10
C PRO A 189 7.90 -20.49 -15.35
N ALA A 190 6.84 -20.47 -16.15
CA ALA A 190 6.80 -19.65 -17.36
C ALA A 190 6.24 -18.24 -17.12
N VAL A 191 5.73 -17.96 -15.92
CA VAL A 191 5.45 -16.57 -15.50
C VAL A 191 6.76 -15.90 -15.08
N PRO A 192 7.15 -14.75 -15.67
CA PRO A 192 8.39 -14.05 -15.35
C PRO A 192 8.27 -13.23 -14.05
N ALA A 193 7.82 -13.86 -12.95
CA ALA A 193 7.39 -13.17 -11.74
C ALA A 193 8.48 -12.30 -11.11
N ARG A 194 9.71 -12.84 -11.01
CA ARG A 194 10.87 -12.10 -10.49
C ARG A 194 11.20 -10.87 -11.33
N ARG A 195 11.09 -10.98 -12.66
CA ARG A 195 11.36 -9.88 -13.59
C ARG A 195 10.28 -8.80 -13.50
N ALA A 196 9.02 -9.19 -13.37
CA ALA A 196 7.89 -8.27 -13.18
C ALA A 196 8.05 -7.48 -11.88
N VAL A 197 8.29 -8.16 -10.76
CA VAL A 197 8.52 -7.55 -9.44
C VAL A 197 9.73 -6.62 -9.44
N TRP A 198 10.82 -7.02 -10.10
CA TRP A 198 11.99 -6.15 -10.24
C TRP A 198 11.72 -4.91 -11.10
N GLN A 199 10.97 -5.05 -12.19
CA GLN A 199 10.53 -3.90 -12.99
C GLN A 199 9.66 -2.96 -12.15
N ALA A 200 8.71 -3.49 -11.37
CA ALA A 200 7.85 -2.70 -10.51
C ALA A 200 8.62 -1.89 -9.47
N TRP A 201 9.63 -2.51 -8.83
CA TRP A 201 10.55 -1.79 -7.95
C TRP A 201 11.34 -0.70 -8.67
N ARG A 202 11.85 -0.97 -9.88
CA ARG A 202 12.54 0.05 -10.70
C ARG A 202 11.62 1.20 -11.09
N ASN A 203 10.38 0.90 -11.46
CA ASN A 203 9.36 1.89 -11.78
C ASN A 203 9.05 2.76 -10.55
N GLY A 204 8.90 2.14 -9.37
CA GLY A 204 8.73 2.85 -8.10
C GLY A 204 9.91 3.74 -7.74
N ARG A 205 11.14 3.36 -8.07
CA ARG A 205 12.32 4.22 -7.87
C ARG A 205 12.38 5.41 -8.83
N ALA A 206 11.85 5.25 -10.04
CA ALA A 206 11.87 6.29 -11.07
C ALA A 206 10.72 7.30 -10.90
N ALA A 207 9.59 6.85 -10.33
CA ALA A 207 8.43 7.68 -10.06
C ALA A 207 8.74 8.79 -9.05
N ARG A 208 7.94 9.86 -9.09
CA ARG A 208 7.88 10.85 -8.02
C ARG A 208 7.45 10.18 -6.72
N TRP A 209 7.75 10.85 -5.61
CA TRP A 209 7.41 10.31 -4.30
C TRP A 209 5.93 10.53 -4.02
N LEU A 210 5.17 9.42 -4.02
CA LEU A 210 3.71 9.44 -3.97
C LEU A 210 3.09 9.72 -2.59
N PRO A 211 3.69 9.28 -1.45
CA PRO A 211 3.05 9.43 -0.14
C PRO A 211 2.66 10.86 0.25
N GLY A 212 3.41 11.86 -0.22
CA GLY A 212 3.22 13.28 0.11
C GLY A 212 2.23 14.04 -0.77
N LEU A 213 1.65 13.42 -1.80
CA LEU A 213 0.79 14.11 -2.76
C LEU A 213 -0.56 14.51 -2.15
N ASP A 214 -1.18 15.54 -2.72
CA ASP A 214 -2.59 15.85 -2.53
C ASP A 214 -3.44 14.86 -3.34
N TYR A 215 -3.97 13.85 -2.65
CA TYR A 215 -4.77 12.81 -3.27
C TYR A 215 -6.15 13.31 -3.73
N GLU A 216 -6.70 14.36 -3.12
CA GLU A 216 -7.98 14.91 -3.56
C GLU A 216 -7.84 15.61 -4.90
N ALA A 217 -6.76 16.38 -5.07
CA ALA A 217 -6.41 16.99 -6.35
C ALA A 217 -6.05 15.92 -7.39
N LEU A 218 -5.24 14.92 -7.01
CA LEU A 218 -4.83 13.83 -7.89
C LEU A 218 -6.03 13.06 -8.46
N PHE A 219 -7.07 12.83 -7.67
CA PHE A 219 -8.26 12.10 -8.11
C PHE A 219 -9.04 12.82 -9.23
N ALA A 220 -8.93 14.14 -9.30
CA ALA A 220 -9.52 14.95 -10.36
C ALA A 220 -8.69 14.97 -11.65
N GLU A 221 -7.43 14.54 -11.62
CA GLU A 221 -6.55 14.53 -12.80
C GLU A 221 -6.87 13.36 -13.74
N PRO A 222 -6.83 13.57 -15.08
CA PRO A 222 -6.81 12.46 -16.03
C PRO A 222 -5.67 11.48 -15.71
N LEU A 223 -5.97 10.16 -15.75
CA LEU A 223 -5.02 9.12 -15.31
C LEU A 223 -3.68 9.19 -16.05
N GLU A 224 -3.71 9.36 -17.36
CA GLU A 224 -2.49 9.42 -18.17
C GLU A 224 -1.67 10.69 -17.91
N THR A 225 -2.33 11.82 -17.64
CA THR A 225 -1.67 13.06 -17.22
C THR A 225 -0.99 12.88 -15.86
N ALA A 226 -1.66 12.24 -14.91
CA ALA A 226 -1.10 11.92 -13.60
C ALA A 226 0.12 10.99 -13.73
N ARG A 227 0.03 9.91 -14.52
CA ARG A 227 1.13 8.98 -14.79
C ARG A 227 2.35 9.70 -15.37
N ALA A 228 2.15 10.53 -16.38
CA ALA A 228 3.23 11.31 -17.00
C ALA A 228 3.89 12.29 -16.00
N ARG A 229 3.08 13.08 -15.29
CA ARG A 229 3.56 14.05 -14.28
C ARG A 229 4.33 13.38 -13.15
N LEU A 230 3.84 12.23 -12.68
CA LEU A 230 4.43 11.44 -11.61
C LEU A 230 5.55 10.51 -12.08
N ARG A 231 5.86 10.50 -13.39
CA ARG A 231 6.90 9.65 -14.00
C ARG A 231 6.67 8.16 -13.74
N ILE A 232 5.42 7.75 -13.70
CA ILE A 232 5.04 6.34 -13.55
C ILE A 232 5.21 5.66 -14.91
N ARG A 233 6.12 4.69 -14.95
CA ARG A 233 6.43 3.93 -16.16
C ARG A 233 5.46 2.75 -16.32
N PRO A 234 5.17 2.34 -17.55
CA PRO A 234 4.24 1.24 -17.82
C PRO A 234 4.73 -0.10 -17.23
N ALA A 235 3.77 -0.97 -16.94
CA ALA A 235 3.95 -2.27 -16.30
C ALA A 235 4.28 -3.38 -17.32
N THR A 236 5.19 -3.12 -18.26
CA THR A 236 5.29 -3.91 -19.50
C THR A 236 5.55 -5.41 -19.31
N VAL A 237 6.28 -5.83 -18.27
CA VAL A 237 6.54 -7.26 -18.01
C VAL A 237 5.32 -7.94 -17.40
N TYR A 238 4.56 -7.22 -16.57
CA TYR A 238 3.32 -7.71 -15.98
C TYR A 238 2.22 -7.81 -17.04
N GLU A 239 2.07 -6.77 -17.88
CA GLU A 239 1.09 -6.72 -18.97
C GLU A 239 1.36 -7.76 -20.06
N ALA A 240 2.63 -8.14 -20.26
CA ALA A 240 3.00 -9.22 -21.18
C ALA A 240 2.53 -10.62 -20.72
N VAL A 241 2.13 -10.80 -19.46
CA VAL A 241 1.57 -12.06 -18.97
C VAL A 241 0.07 -12.08 -19.29
N PRO A 242 -0.42 -13.06 -20.07
CA PRO A 242 -1.83 -13.15 -20.42
C PRO A 242 -2.73 -13.15 -19.19
N GLU A 243 -3.84 -12.43 -19.26
CA GLU A 243 -4.75 -12.26 -18.12
C GLU A 243 -5.27 -13.59 -17.58
N ALA A 244 -5.67 -14.52 -18.46
CA ALA A 244 -6.09 -15.86 -18.06
C ALA A 244 -5.02 -16.61 -17.24
N ARG A 245 -3.73 -16.38 -17.55
CA ARG A 245 -2.61 -16.97 -16.82
C ARG A 245 -2.38 -16.28 -15.48
N ARG A 246 -2.51 -14.95 -15.43
CA ARG A 246 -2.45 -14.19 -14.16
C ARG A 246 -3.58 -14.60 -13.22
N ALA A 247 -4.82 -14.72 -13.72
CA ALA A 247 -5.98 -15.15 -12.94
C ALA A 247 -5.89 -16.61 -12.46
N ALA A 248 -5.15 -17.46 -13.17
CA ALA A 248 -4.95 -18.86 -12.78
C ALA A 248 -3.92 -19.03 -11.64
N LEU A 249 -3.12 -17.99 -11.33
CA LEU A 249 -2.15 -18.03 -10.24
C LEU A 249 -2.86 -18.07 -8.91
N LYS A 250 -2.68 -19.17 -8.19
CA LYS A 250 -3.33 -19.39 -6.91
C LYS A 250 -2.39 -19.12 -5.74
N LEU A 251 -1.10 -18.86 -5.97
CA LEU A 251 -0.02 -18.84 -4.97
C LEU A 251 0.04 -20.13 -4.14
N ARG A 252 -0.25 -21.29 -4.75
CA ARG A 252 -0.37 -22.57 -4.01
C ARG A 252 0.96 -22.91 -3.31
N ALA A 253 0.87 -23.18 -2.01
CA ALA A 253 1.97 -23.68 -1.19
C ALA A 253 2.32 -25.13 -1.54
#